data_AF-A0A074JK35-F1
#
_entry.id   AF-A0A074JK35-F1
#
_cell.length_a   1.000
_cell.length_b   1.000
_cell.length_c   1.000
_cell.angle_alpha   90.00
_cell.angle_beta   90.00
_cell.angle_gamma   90.00
#
_symmetry.space_group_name_H-M   'P 1'
#
loop_
_entity.id
_entity.type
_entity.pdbx_description
1 polymer ?
#
loop_
_entity_poly.entity_id
_entity_poly.type
_entity_poly.pdbx_seq_one_letter_code
_entity_poly.pdbx_strand_id
1 'polypeptide(L)'
;MTRLILLAPLALAACQMEGAPAGAPRMDQAGTCFLYVEDEGSGKYTVVSGVGDGSPVPKAMIKRGLSGAQADALWAKERKIMDINPECLRILATDRTQARPAKS
;
A
#
# COMPACT_ATOMS: atom_id res chain seq x y z
N MET A 1 -5.34 39.20 -47.96
CA MET A 1 -5.43 39.23 -46.48
C MET A 1 -5.28 37.81 -45.97
N THR A 2 -4.09 37.46 -45.50
CA THR A 2 -3.69 36.09 -45.14
C THR A 2 -3.71 35.98 -43.62
N ARG A 3 -4.68 35.25 -43.05
CA ARG A 3 -4.75 34.98 -41.61
C ARG A 3 -4.06 33.65 -41.31
N LEU A 4 -2.85 33.75 -40.77
CA LEU A 4 -2.20 32.69 -40.00
C LEU A 4 -3.04 32.40 -38.75
N ILE A 5 -3.44 31.14 -38.54
CA ILE A 5 -3.81 30.63 -37.21
C ILE A 5 -3.02 29.34 -36.99
N LEU A 6 -1.87 29.48 -36.32
CA LEU A 6 -1.21 28.36 -35.64
C LEU A 6 -2.04 28.04 -34.38
N LEU A 7 -2.62 26.83 -34.32
CA LEU A 7 -3.12 26.24 -33.07
C LEU A 7 -2.26 25.02 -32.79
N ALA A 8 -1.29 25.21 -31.89
CA ALA A 8 -0.47 24.16 -31.33
C ALA A 8 -1.29 23.27 -30.38
N PRO A 9 -1.26 21.94 -30.51
CA PRO A 9 -1.71 21.05 -29.45
C PRO A 9 -0.51 20.70 -28.56
N LEU A 10 -0.09 21.64 -27.71
CA LEU A 10 0.72 21.34 -26.53
C LEU A 10 -0.23 20.81 -25.44
N ALA A 11 -0.62 19.54 -25.53
CA ALA A 11 -1.49 18.90 -24.54
C ALA A 11 -1.06 17.45 -24.24
N LEU A 12 0.24 17.21 -24.10
CA LEU A 12 0.80 15.91 -23.67
C LEU A 12 1.58 16.03 -22.35
N ALA A 13 1.12 16.88 -21.44
CA ALA A 13 1.69 17.05 -20.11
C ALA A 13 0.64 16.77 -19.02
N ALA A 14 0.20 15.52 -18.88
CA ALA A 14 -0.57 15.08 -17.70
C ALA A 14 -0.59 13.54 -17.51
N CYS A 15 0.51 12.85 -17.79
CA CYS A 15 0.79 11.58 -17.11
C CYS A 15 1.80 11.88 -16.00
N GLN A 16 1.43 12.75 -15.06
CA GLN A 16 2.12 12.74 -13.77
C GLN A 16 1.67 11.44 -13.11
N MET A 17 2.50 10.40 -13.21
CA MET A 17 2.48 9.33 -12.24
C MET A 17 2.53 10.01 -10.88
N GLU A 18 1.42 10.01 -10.13
CA GLU A 18 1.43 10.26 -8.70
C GLU A 18 2.45 9.31 -8.06
N GLY A 19 3.70 9.77 -8.01
CA GLY A 19 4.71 9.21 -7.14
C GLY A 19 4.15 9.24 -5.74
N ALA A 20 4.29 8.12 -5.02
CA ALA A 20 3.91 8.03 -3.63
C ALA A 20 4.38 9.29 -2.88
N PRO A 21 3.52 9.95 -2.09
CA PRO A 21 3.82 11.25 -1.51
C PRO A 21 5.18 11.19 -0.82
N ALA A 22 6.04 12.17 -1.13
CA ALA A 22 7.34 12.34 -0.47
C ALA A 22 7.09 12.47 1.04
N GLY A 23 7.20 11.36 1.79
CA GLY A 23 6.84 11.31 3.22
C GLY A 23 6.01 10.10 3.67
N ALA A 24 5.66 9.15 2.80
CA ALA A 24 5.05 7.90 3.26
C ALA A 24 5.98 7.17 4.27
N PRO A 25 5.48 6.71 5.44
CA PRO A 25 6.28 5.99 6.42
C PRO A 25 6.93 4.74 5.82
N ARG A 26 8.19 4.48 6.17
CA ARG A 26 8.89 3.25 5.74
C ARG A 26 8.59 2.11 6.72
N MET A 27 8.42 0.89 6.21
CA MET A 27 8.11 -0.29 7.03
C MET A 27 9.24 -0.64 8.01
N ASP A 28 10.50 -0.41 7.62
CA ASP A 28 11.69 -0.67 8.44
C ASP A 28 11.90 0.37 9.55
N GLN A 29 11.19 1.50 9.50
CA GLN A 29 11.33 2.55 10.48
C GLN A 29 10.67 2.16 11.81
N ALA A 30 11.41 2.33 12.92
CA ALA A 30 10.92 2.07 14.26
C ALA A 30 9.59 2.81 14.55
N GLY A 31 8.58 2.06 15.01
CA GLY A 31 7.26 2.58 15.34
C GLY A 31 6.31 2.75 14.13
N THR A 32 6.71 2.33 12.92
CA THR A 32 5.79 2.24 11.78
C THR A 32 5.06 0.92 11.82
N CYS A 33 3.76 0.93 12.11
CA CYS A 33 2.91 -0.24 11.91
C CYS A 33 2.54 -0.37 10.43
N PHE A 34 2.83 -1.51 9.82
CA PHE A 34 2.57 -1.76 8.42
C PHE A 34 1.59 -2.90 8.22
N LEU A 35 0.59 -2.69 7.38
CA LEU A 35 -0.47 -3.65 7.07
C LEU A 35 -0.76 -3.64 5.58
N TYR A 36 -0.56 -4.75 4.89
CA TYR A 36 -0.83 -4.81 3.46
C TYR A 36 -1.38 -6.17 3.01
N VAL A 37 -2.01 -6.16 1.84
CA VAL A 37 -2.55 -7.35 1.20
C VAL A 37 -1.75 -7.62 -0.07
N GLU A 38 -1.39 -8.88 -0.28
CA GLU A 38 -0.79 -9.37 -1.52
C GLU A 38 -1.79 -10.29 -2.24
N ASP A 39 -1.85 -10.19 -3.57
CA ASP A 39 -2.61 -11.09 -4.43
C ASP A 39 -1.73 -12.29 -4.82
N GLU A 40 -2.13 -13.50 -4.43
CA GLU A 40 -1.46 -14.75 -4.76
C GLU A 40 -1.93 -15.33 -6.11
N GLY A 41 -2.93 -14.71 -6.73
CA GLY A 41 -3.66 -15.22 -7.88
C GLY A 41 -4.80 -16.17 -7.48
N SER A 42 -5.62 -16.55 -8.46
CA SER A 42 -6.75 -17.48 -8.27
C SER A 42 -7.74 -17.08 -7.15
N GLY A 43 -7.88 -15.78 -6.89
CA GLY A 43 -8.74 -15.25 -5.82
C GLY A 43 -8.23 -15.52 -4.40
N LYS A 44 -6.93 -15.80 -4.26
CA LYS A 44 -6.25 -16.02 -2.99
C LYS A 44 -5.39 -14.81 -2.63
N TYR A 45 -5.35 -14.52 -1.34
CA TYR A 45 -4.68 -13.34 -0.81
C TYR A 45 -3.83 -13.70 0.41
N THR A 46 -2.72 -12.97 0.55
CA THR A 46 -1.92 -12.91 1.77
C THR A 46 -2.18 -11.60 2.49
N VAL A 47 -2.34 -11.62 3.80
CA VAL A 47 -2.33 -10.43 4.65
C VAL A 47 -1.04 -10.42 5.46
N VAL A 48 -0.33 -9.29 5.42
CA VAL A 48 0.90 -9.05 6.18
C VAL A 48 0.69 -7.90 7.15
N SER A 49 0.99 -8.11 8.43
CA SER A 49 0.89 -7.10 9.49
C SER A 49 2.15 -7.12 10.34
N GLY A 50 2.69 -5.97 10.72
CA GLY A 50 3.85 -5.90 11.60
C GLY A 50 4.15 -4.50 12.10
N VAL A 51 5.21 -4.40 12.89
CA VAL A 51 5.73 -3.13 13.43
C VAL A 51 7.19 -3.03 13.05
N GLY A 52 7.56 -1.91 12.45
CA GLY A 52 8.95 -1.57 12.19
C GLY A 52 9.72 -1.44 13.50
N ASP A 53 10.87 -2.11 13.57
CA ASP A 53 11.76 -2.17 14.73
C ASP A 53 13.15 -1.56 14.44
N GLY A 54 13.31 -0.92 13.27
CA GLY A 54 14.60 -0.40 12.80
C GLY A 54 15.41 -1.41 11.99
N SER A 55 15.01 -2.69 11.94
CA SER A 55 15.69 -3.69 11.12
C SER A 55 15.29 -3.59 9.64
N PRO A 56 16.16 -3.98 8.70
CA PRO A 56 15.83 -3.98 7.27
C PRO A 56 14.64 -4.89 6.90
N VAL A 57 14.37 -5.92 7.71
CA VAL A 57 13.29 -6.88 7.52
C VAL A 57 12.58 -7.09 8.87
N PRO A 58 11.67 -6.19 9.25
CA PRO A 58 10.94 -6.29 10.51
C PRO A 58 10.13 -7.58 10.57
N LYS A 59 9.96 -8.12 11.77
CA LYS A 59 9.13 -9.30 11.97
C LYS A 59 7.68 -8.98 11.62
N ALA A 60 7.08 -9.83 10.78
CA ALA A 60 5.70 -9.70 10.36
C ALA A 60 4.88 -10.97 10.63
N MET A 61 3.61 -10.78 10.92
CA MET A 61 2.58 -11.80 10.84
C MET A 61 2.14 -11.92 9.38
N ILE A 62 2.23 -13.12 8.83
CA ILE A 62 1.91 -13.40 7.42
C ILE A 62 0.84 -14.49 7.41
N LYS A 63 -0.34 -14.17 6.87
CA LYS A 63 -1.44 -15.13 6.72
C LYS A 63 -1.80 -15.30 5.25
N ARG A 64 -1.56 -16.51 4.74
CA ARG A 64 -1.67 -16.87 3.31
C ARG A 64 -2.97 -17.62 2.95
N GLY A 65 -3.26 -17.72 1.66
CA GLY A 65 -4.32 -18.59 1.13
C GLY A 65 -5.76 -18.15 1.46
N LEU A 66 -5.93 -16.90 1.86
CA LEU A 66 -7.22 -16.35 2.27
C LEU A 66 -8.10 -16.08 1.05
N SER A 67 -9.42 -16.29 1.18
CA SER A 67 -10.35 -15.71 0.21
C SER A 67 -10.39 -14.18 0.36
N GLY A 68 -10.91 -13.47 -0.65
CA GLY A 68 -11.06 -12.01 -0.58
C GLY A 68 -11.79 -11.53 0.68
N ALA A 69 -12.91 -12.16 1.03
CA ALA A 69 -13.67 -11.81 2.24
C ALA A 69 -12.90 -12.10 3.54
N GLN A 70 -12.12 -13.19 3.58
CA GLN A 70 -11.29 -13.51 4.74
C GLN A 70 -10.13 -12.52 4.89
N ALA A 71 -9.53 -12.11 3.77
CA ALA A 71 -8.49 -11.09 3.75
C ALA A 71 -9.03 -9.73 4.22
N ASP A 72 -10.20 -9.31 3.73
CA ASP A 72 -10.84 -8.05 4.12
C ASP A 72 -11.18 -8.04 5.63
N ALA A 73 -11.73 -9.14 6.14
CA ALA A 73 -12.05 -9.28 7.57
C ALA A 73 -10.80 -9.26 8.46
N LEU A 74 -9.74 -9.98 8.06
CA LEU A 74 -8.48 -10.00 8.80
C LEU A 74 -7.80 -8.63 8.77
N TRP A 75 -7.73 -8.00 7.59
CA TRP A 75 -7.19 -6.65 7.43
C TRP A 75 -7.92 -5.66 8.32
N ALA A 76 -9.26 -5.67 8.33
CA ALA A 76 -10.05 -4.78 9.18
C ALA A 76 -9.81 -5.00 10.67
N LYS A 77 -9.60 -6.26 11.09
CA LYS A 77 -9.22 -6.60 12.47
C LYS A 77 -7.86 -6.02 12.83
N GLU A 78 -6.83 -6.27 12.02
CA GLU A 78 -5.47 -5.80 12.27
C GLU A 78 -5.39 -4.27 12.24
N ARG A 79 -6.12 -3.62 11.32
CA ARG A 79 -6.20 -2.15 11.25
C ARG A 79 -6.69 -1.54 12.57
N LYS A 80 -7.71 -2.14 13.19
CA LYS A 80 -8.22 -1.69 14.51
C LYS A 80 -7.20 -1.91 15.62
N ILE A 81 -6.43 -3.00 15.58
CA ILE A 81 -5.36 -3.25 16.55
C ILE A 81 -4.29 -2.15 16.44
N MET A 82 -3.92 -1.76 15.22
CA MET A 82 -2.96 -0.67 15.01
C MET A 82 -3.44 0.68 15.53
N ASP A 83 -4.73 0.99 15.42
CA ASP A 83 -5.30 2.25 15.91
C ASP A 83 -5.20 2.41 17.44
N ILE A 84 -5.11 1.30 18.18
CA ILE A 84 -5.06 1.31 19.65
C ILE A 84 -3.69 0.93 20.21
N ASN A 85 -2.76 0.47 19.36
CA ASN A 85 -1.43 0.08 19.81
C ASN A 85 -0.55 1.32 19.99
N PRO A 86 -0.08 1.62 21.22
CA PRO A 86 0.76 2.81 21.47
C PRO A 86 2.12 2.75 20.77
N GLU A 87 2.58 1.59 20.31
CA GLU A 87 3.81 1.43 19.53
C GLU A 87 3.66 1.91 18.08
N CYS A 88 2.42 2.05 17.58
CA CYS A 88 2.12 2.52 16.23
C CYS A 88 2.19 4.06 16.16
N LEU A 89 3.40 4.61 16.08
CA LEU A 89 3.65 6.04 15.92
C LEU A 89 3.28 6.56 14.52
N ARG A 90 3.35 5.67 13.54
CA ARG A 90 2.95 5.87 12.14
C ARG A 90 2.26 4.62 11.62
N ILE A 91 1.33 4.78 10.70
CA ILE A 91 0.60 3.66 10.08
C ILE A 91 0.78 3.73 8.57
N LEU A 92 1.23 2.61 8.00
CA LEU A 92 1.24 2.35 6.57
C LEU A 92 0.30 1.18 6.28
N ALA A 93 -0.91 1.47 5.82
CA ALA A 93 -1.91 0.42 5.57
C ALA A 93 -2.46 0.50 4.15
N THR A 94 -2.40 -0.61 3.41
CA THR A 94 -2.98 -0.74 2.06
C THR A 94 -3.92 -1.94 2.04
N ASP A 95 -5.18 -1.73 1.67
CA ASP A 95 -6.18 -2.79 1.62
C ASP A 95 -6.09 -3.63 0.33
N ARG A 96 -7.03 -4.57 0.16
CA ARG A 96 -7.09 -5.47 -0.99
C ARG A 96 -7.29 -4.75 -2.33
N THR A 97 -7.89 -3.56 -2.35
CA THR A 97 -8.04 -2.76 -3.60
C THR A 97 -6.69 -2.25 -4.12
N GLN A 98 -5.68 -2.21 -3.25
CA GLN A 98 -4.31 -1.80 -3.53
C GLN A 98 -3.34 -3.00 -3.50
N ALA A 99 -3.87 -4.22 -3.53
CA ALA A 99 -3.07 -5.43 -3.40
C ALA A 99 -2.03 -5.53 -4.53
N ARG A 100 -0.80 -5.83 -4.16
CA ARG A 100 0.30 -6.07 -5.10
C ARG A 100 0.45 -7.58 -5.33
N PRO A 101 0.96 -8.02 -6.48
CA PRO A 101 1.27 -9.43 -6.68
C PRO A 101 2.23 -9.93 -5.60
N ALA A 102 1.93 -11.09 -5.00
CA ALA A 102 2.84 -11.75 -4.08
C ALA A 102 4.16 -12.05 -4.79
N LYS A 103 5.29 -11.73 -4.15
CA LYS A 103 6.61 -12.09 -4.69
C LYS A 103 6.79 -13.59 -4.53
N SER A 104 6.83 -14.30 -5.66
CA SER A 104 7.07 -15.74 -5.79
C SER A 104 8.43 -16.15 -5.25
#